data_AF-A0A0M0KGD1-F1
#
_entry.id   AF-A0A0M0KGD1-F1
#
_cell.length_a   1.000
_cell.length_b   1.000
_cell.length_c   1.000
_cell.angle_alpha   90.00
_cell.angle_beta   90.00
_cell.angle_gamma   90.00
#
_symmetry.space_group_name_H-M   'P 1'
#
loop_
_entity.id
_entity.type
_entity.pdbx_description
1 polymer ?
#
loop_
_entity_poly.entity_id
_entity_poly.type
_entity_poly.pdbx_seq_one_letter_code
_entity_poly.pdbx_strand_id
1 'polypeptide(L)'
;MRLVSICPSNTEKIAYLGLADQLVGVDDFSDWPTVTRSLPRLGPDLRIDMDKVEALQPDLVVASLSVPGMERNVEELQKRDIPHVVYNPHSLKEIGECLKDLAKRTGATAEATVAIERYEGIIEHYRSLAAKVEPVRLYWEWWPKPVFTPGGTNWLTEISALAGGINVYGDTSIPSVKTDWDDVLNKQPDHICLAWVGIAADKVKPELLWKRPNWEQMAALQEGKVHALEEPLYCRPSPRLLLGLKKLAALLHPSHFPANDGKDPLWDHNLDD
;
A
#
# COMPACT_ATOMS: atom_id res chain seq x y z
N MET A 1 13.41 6.97 -20.99
CA MET A 1 13.36 8.24 -20.25
C MET A 1 14.21 8.11 -18.99
N ARG A 2 14.58 9.22 -18.35
CA ARG A 2 15.26 9.28 -17.05
C ARG A 2 14.22 9.56 -15.97
N LEU A 3 13.73 8.51 -15.33
CA LEU A 3 12.70 8.60 -14.29
C LEU A 3 13.35 8.72 -12.91
N VAL A 4 12.84 9.64 -12.10
CA VAL A 4 13.16 9.70 -10.67
C VAL A 4 11.88 9.46 -9.89
N SER A 5 11.94 8.61 -8.87
CA SER A 5 10.81 8.33 -7.99
C SER A 5 11.14 8.77 -6.57
N ILE A 6 10.31 9.61 -5.96
CA ILE A 6 10.58 10.15 -4.62
C ILE A 6 9.61 9.63 -3.56
N CYS A 7 9.00 8.46 -3.81
CA CYS A 7 8.11 7.77 -2.89
C CYS A 7 8.10 6.26 -3.23
N PRO A 8 8.14 5.35 -2.23
CA PRO A 8 8.15 3.91 -2.46
C PRO A 8 6.98 3.41 -3.32
N SER A 9 5.78 3.92 -3.05
CA SER A 9 4.58 3.51 -3.79
C SER A 9 4.63 3.87 -5.28
N ASN A 10 5.38 4.91 -5.66
CA ASN A 10 5.56 5.31 -7.06
C ASN A 10 6.66 4.50 -7.74
N THR A 11 7.71 4.14 -7.00
CA THR A 11 8.76 3.23 -7.49
C THR A 11 8.15 1.88 -7.84
N GLU A 12 7.24 1.39 -7.01
CA GLU A 12 6.49 0.16 -7.25
C GLU A 12 5.62 0.29 -8.51
N LYS A 13 4.87 1.41 -8.69
CA LYS A 13 4.10 1.66 -9.93
C LYS A 13 4.96 1.65 -11.19
N ILE A 14 6.11 2.34 -11.17
CA ILE A 14 7.06 2.40 -12.30
C ILE A 14 7.55 0.98 -12.63
N ALA A 15 7.89 0.19 -11.62
CA ALA A 15 8.32 -1.17 -11.82
C ALA A 15 7.24 -2.03 -12.48
N TYR A 16 6.01 -2.03 -11.96
CA TYR A 16 4.91 -2.83 -12.52
C TYR A 16 4.56 -2.47 -13.98
N LEU A 17 4.92 -1.28 -14.45
CA LEU A 17 4.76 -0.88 -15.85
C LEU A 17 5.90 -1.35 -16.75
N GLY A 18 6.88 -2.11 -16.23
CA GLY A 18 8.06 -2.57 -16.98
C GLY A 18 9.10 -1.47 -17.18
N LEU A 19 9.08 -0.42 -16.34
CA LEU A 19 9.91 0.80 -16.52
C LEU A 19 11.03 0.92 -15.46
N ALA A 20 11.33 -0.16 -14.74
CA ALA A 20 12.31 -0.13 -13.66
C ALA A 20 13.73 0.19 -14.15
N ASP A 21 14.07 -0.16 -15.39
CA ASP A 21 15.33 0.15 -16.07
C ASP A 21 15.49 1.65 -16.39
N GLN A 22 14.38 2.39 -16.44
CA GLN A 22 14.37 3.83 -16.68
C GLN A 22 14.57 4.66 -15.41
N LEU A 23 14.57 4.02 -14.23
CA LEU A 23 14.84 4.69 -12.97
C LEU A 23 16.31 5.08 -12.86
N VAL A 24 16.57 6.35 -12.56
CA VAL A 24 17.92 6.89 -12.36
C VAL A 24 18.18 7.37 -10.92
N GLY A 25 17.16 7.37 -10.07
CA GLY A 25 17.28 7.72 -8.65
C GLY A 25 15.97 7.48 -7.90
N VAL A 26 16.08 7.16 -6.61
CA VAL A 26 14.94 6.85 -5.74
C VAL A 26 15.10 7.44 -4.34
N ASP A 27 14.01 7.58 -3.60
CA ASP A 27 14.04 7.90 -2.16
C ASP A 27 14.68 6.77 -1.32
N ASP A 28 14.98 7.05 -0.06
CA ASP A 28 15.66 6.13 0.85
C ASP A 28 14.86 4.85 1.18
N PHE A 29 13.54 4.88 1.08
CA PHE A 29 12.65 3.79 1.48
C PHE A 29 12.17 2.93 0.31
N SER A 30 12.47 3.32 -0.93
CA SER A 30 12.22 2.51 -2.13
C SER A 30 13.10 1.25 -2.14
N ASP A 31 12.53 0.12 -1.76
CA ASP A 31 13.24 -1.15 -1.49
C ASP A 31 12.85 -2.31 -2.42
N TRP A 32 11.88 -2.09 -3.31
CA TRP A 32 11.38 -3.04 -4.30
C TRP A 32 11.13 -2.37 -5.67
N PRO A 33 11.40 -3.06 -6.80
CA PRO A 33 12.07 -4.36 -6.89
C PRO A 33 13.56 -4.27 -6.56
N THR A 34 14.26 -5.39 -6.44
CA THR A 34 15.67 -5.45 -5.98
C THR A 34 16.63 -4.59 -6.79
N VAL A 35 16.36 -4.37 -8.08
CA VAL A 35 17.12 -3.45 -8.95
C VAL A 35 17.18 -2.02 -8.41
N THR A 36 16.19 -1.57 -7.64
CA THR A 36 16.18 -0.23 -7.06
C THR A 36 17.34 -0.02 -6.09
N ARG A 37 17.84 -1.09 -5.44
CA ARG A 37 18.86 -1.01 -4.39
C ARG A 37 20.20 -0.43 -4.86
N SER A 38 20.52 -0.54 -6.15
CA SER A 38 21.74 0.02 -6.73
C SER A 38 21.61 1.49 -7.16
N LEU A 39 20.39 2.04 -7.16
CA LEU A 39 20.14 3.40 -7.62
C LEU A 39 20.57 4.45 -6.58
N PRO A 40 20.97 5.65 -7.04
CA PRO A 40 21.24 6.79 -6.18
C PRO A 40 20.10 7.08 -5.20
N ARG A 41 20.47 7.33 -3.94
CA ARG A 41 19.55 7.65 -2.84
C ARG A 41 19.42 9.15 -2.66
N LEU A 42 18.20 9.63 -2.83
CA LEU A 42 17.87 11.05 -2.88
C LEU A 42 17.44 11.60 -1.52
N GLY A 43 17.45 10.79 -0.47
CA GLY A 43 17.03 11.19 0.87
C GLY A 43 15.67 10.61 1.26
N PRO A 44 15.25 10.84 2.50
CA PRO A 44 13.96 10.36 2.99
C PRO A 44 12.82 11.10 2.31
N ASP A 45 11.68 10.42 2.20
CA ASP A 45 10.45 10.86 1.55
C ASP A 45 9.97 12.29 1.94
N LEU A 46 10.18 12.74 3.18
CA LEU A 46 9.81 14.09 3.64
C LEU A 46 10.91 15.16 3.45
N ARG A 47 12.13 14.76 3.08
CA ARG A 47 13.29 15.65 2.88
C ARG A 47 14.17 15.13 1.76
N ILE A 48 13.64 15.21 0.54
CA ILE A 48 14.40 14.87 -0.67
C ILE A 48 15.45 15.95 -0.95
N ASP A 49 16.65 15.50 -1.28
CA ASP A 49 17.78 16.32 -1.71
C ASP A 49 17.58 16.72 -3.18
N MET A 50 17.05 17.93 -3.37
CA MET A 50 16.71 18.44 -4.71
C MET A 50 17.94 18.75 -5.57
N ASP A 51 19.09 19.02 -4.96
CA ASP A 51 20.34 19.21 -5.72
C ASP A 51 20.77 17.88 -6.37
N LYS A 52 20.60 16.76 -5.66
CA LYS A 52 20.80 15.42 -6.25
C LYS A 52 19.75 15.09 -7.32
N VAL A 53 18.49 15.45 -7.10
CA VAL A 53 17.43 15.25 -8.11
C VAL A 53 17.80 15.98 -9.40
N GLU A 54 18.17 17.25 -9.30
CA GLU A 54 18.54 18.10 -10.44
C GLU A 54 19.80 17.59 -11.16
N ALA A 55 20.80 17.14 -10.40
CA ALA A 55 22.03 16.54 -10.96
C ALA A 55 21.76 15.28 -11.79
N LEU A 56 20.67 14.56 -11.55
CA LEU A 56 20.26 13.41 -12.36
C LEU A 56 19.56 13.81 -13.66
N GLN A 57 19.24 15.08 -13.89
CA GLN A 57 18.57 15.57 -15.10
C GLN A 57 17.35 14.69 -15.49
N PRO A 58 16.33 14.58 -14.63
CA PRO A 58 15.19 13.71 -14.89
C PRO A 58 14.31 14.26 -16.02
N ASP A 59 13.81 13.36 -16.86
CA ASP A 59 12.75 13.67 -17.82
C ASP A 59 11.39 13.79 -17.11
N LEU A 60 11.22 13.08 -15.99
CA LEU A 60 10.03 13.10 -15.14
C LEU A 60 10.36 12.65 -13.72
N VAL A 61 9.95 13.43 -12.72
CA VAL A 61 9.90 13.03 -11.31
C VAL A 61 8.49 12.56 -10.96
N VAL A 62 8.37 11.38 -10.36
CA VAL A 62 7.09 10.82 -9.89
C VAL A 62 6.97 11.05 -8.37
N ALA A 63 6.30 12.16 -8.01
CA ALA A 63 6.10 12.62 -6.65
C ALA A 63 4.79 12.11 -6.03
N SER A 64 4.66 12.24 -4.70
CA SER A 64 3.45 11.82 -3.98
C SER A 64 2.99 12.85 -2.96
N LEU A 65 1.70 12.82 -2.61
CA LEU A 65 1.12 13.51 -1.45
C LEU A 65 0.40 12.52 -0.51
N SER A 66 0.80 11.25 -0.54
CA SER A 66 0.19 10.20 0.29
C SER A 66 0.53 10.33 1.78
N VAL A 67 1.58 11.08 2.12
CA VAL A 67 1.99 11.37 3.50
C VAL A 67 2.04 12.88 3.73
N PRO A 68 1.45 13.40 4.83
CA PRO A 68 1.53 14.81 5.16
C PRO A 68 2.98 15.32 5.27
N GLY A 69 3.28 16.42 4.59
CA GLY A 69 4.60 17.05 4.57
C GLY A 69 5.36 16.86 3.25
N MET A 70 4.92 15.95 2.38
CA MET A 70 5.50 15.74 1.05
C MET A 70 5.29 16.94 0.09
N GLU A 71 4.36 17.85 0.41
CA GLU A 71 4.08 19.08 -0.34
C GLU A 71 5.36 19.92 -0.52
N ARG A 72 6.26 19.91 0.46
CA ARG A 72 7.56 20.61 0.40
C ARG A 72 8.40 20.15 -0.78
N ASN A 73 8.39 18.86 -1.10
CA ASN A 73 9.12 18.34 -2.26
C ASN A 73 8.49 18.84 -3.56
N VAL A 74 7.16 18.87 -3.63
CA VAL A 74 6.43 19.37 -4.80
C VAL A 74 6.70 20.86 -5.02
N GLU A 75 6.69 21.66 -3.95
CA GLU A 75 7.04 23.09 -4.01
C GLU A 75 8.46 23.31 -4.55
N GLU A 76 9.44 22.51 -4.14
CA GLU A 76 10.81 22.63 -4.65
C GLU A 76 10.94 22.19 -6.11
N LEU A 77 10.25 21.11 -6.52
CA LEU A 77 10.20 20.70 -7.93
C LEU A 77 9.63 21.81 -8.81
N GLN A 78 8.59 22.50 -8.34
CA GLN A 78 8.00 23.65 -9.04
C GLN A 78 8.95 24.85 -9.09
N LYS A 79 9.59 25.21 -7.98
CA LYS A 79 10.54 26.35 -7.93
C LYS A 79 11.73 26.16 -8.87
N ARG A 80 12.16 24.91 -9.07
CA ARG A 80 13.31 24.55 -9.93
C ARG A 80 12.91 24.21 -11.36
N ASP A 81 11.62 24.29 -11.71
CA ASP A 81 11.09 23.93 -13.03
C ASP A 81 11.46 22.49 -13.45
N ILE A 82 11.51 21.56 -12.48
CA ILE A 82 11.81 20.15 -12.73
C ILE A 82 10.52 19.46 -13.18
N PRO A 83 10.48 18.79 -14.34
CA PRO A 83 9.28 18.09 -14.81
C PRO A 83 8.81 17.03 -13.81
N HIS A 84 7.56 17.09 -13.40
CA HIS A 84 7.02 16.18 -12.39
C HIS A 84 5.54 15.85 -12.59
N VAL A 85 5.14 14.73 -12.00
CA VAL A 85 3.74 14.34 -11.79
C VAL A 85 3.55 14.02 -10.31
N VAL A 86 2.38 14.33 -9.77
CA VAL A 86 2.06 14.13 -8.34
C VAL A 86 0.88 13.17 -8.22
N TYR A 87 1.07 12.07 -7.49
CA TYR A 87 0.02 11.10 -7.21
C TYR A 87 -0.39 11.07 -5.74
N ASN A 88 -1.70 11.03 -5.50
CA ASN A 88 -2.28 10.87 -4.17
C ASN A 88 -3.50 9.94 -4.19
N PRO A 89 -3.35 8.69 -4.62
CA PRO A 89 -4.49 7.77 -4.73
C PRO A 89 -4.96 7.29 -3.35
N HIS A 90 -6.27 7.28 -3.14
CA HIS A 90 -6.93 6.82 -1.91
C HIS A 90 -7.69 5.49 -2.09
N SER A 91 -7.83 5.02 -3.33
CA SER A 91 -8.55 3.79 -3.71
C SER A 91 -7.74 2.92 -4.69
N LEU A 92 -8.09 1.63 -4.81
CA LEU A 92 -7.51 0.74 -5.82
C LEU A 92 -7.82 1.22 -7.23
N LYS A 93 -9.01 1.83 -7.43
CA LYS A 93 -9.36 2.46 -8.70
C LYS A 93 -8.41 3.60 -9.05
N GLU A 94 -8.15 4.52 -8.11
CA GLU A 94 -7.22 5.63 -8.32
C GLU A 94 -5.77 5.15 -8.53
N ILE A 95 -5.35 4.06 -7.90
CA ILE A 95 -4.04 3.44 -8.18
C ILE A 95 -3.98 2.98 -9.64
N GLY A 96 -5.03 2.33 -10.14
CA GLY A 96 -5.15 1.94 -11.56
C GLY A 96 -5.12 3.15 -12.50
N GLU A 97 -5.77 4.25 -12.12
CA GLU A 97 -5.73 5.51 -12.89
C GLU A 97 -4.32 6.13 -12.89
N CYS A 98 -3.58 6.06 -11.77
CA CYS A 98 -2.17 6.47 -11.72
C CYS A 98 -1.30 5.63 -12.66
N LEU A 99 -1.52 4.31 -12.74
CA LEU A 99 -0.79 3.44 -13.68
C LEU A 99 -1.06 3.84 -15.13
N LYS A 100 -2.32 4.11 -15.50
CA LYS A 100 -2.72 4.53 -16.84
C LYS A 100 -2.12 5.89 -17.22
N ASP A 101 -2.15 6.87 -16.31
CA ASP A 101 -1.55 8.18 -16.53
C ASP A 101 -0.02 8.08 -16.69
N LEU A 102 0.65 7.32 -15.82
CA LEU A 102 2.09 7.12 -15.89
C LEU A 102 2.50 6.43 -17.20
N ALA A 103 1.81 5.35 -17.58
CA ALA A 103 2.05 4.64 -18.84
C ALA A 103 1.89 5.58 -20.05
N LYS A 104 0.87 6.46 -20.05
CA LYS A 104 0.69 7.45 -21.12
C LYS A 104 1.87 8.44 -21.19
N ARG A 105 2.34 8.94 -20.04
CA ARG A 105 3.46 9.90 -19.97
C ARG A 105 4.78 9.31 -20.41
N THR A 106 5.00 8.03 -20.15
CA THR A 106 6.25 7.34 -20.46
C THR A 106 6.25 6.67 -21.83
N GLY A 107 5.19 6.83 -22.62
CA GLY A 107 5.02 6.19 -23.92
C GLY A 107 4.63 4.72 -23.78
N ALA A 108 3.33 4.48 -23.52
CA ALA A 108 2.77 3.20 -23.15
C ALA A 108 3.34 2.02 -23.96
N THR A 109 3.89 1.04 -23.24
CA THR A 109 4.37 -0.22 -23.82
C THR A 109 3.22 -1.23 -23.86
N ALA A 110 3.37 -2.28 -24.69
CA ALA A 110 2.46 -3.42 -24.65
C ALA A 110 2.46 -4.07 -23.25
N GLU A 111 3.62 -4.12 -22.60
CA GLU A 111 3.81 -4.64 -21.25
C GLU A 111 3.02 -3.84 -20.20
N ALA A 112 3.08 -2.50 -20.24
CA ALA A 112 2.32 -1.63 -19.35
C ALA A 112 0.80 -1.86 -19.48
N THR A 113 0.30 -2.02 -20.70
CA THR A 113 -1.12 -2.31 -20.95
C THR A 113 -1.54 -3.65 -20.32
N VAL A 114 -0.76 -4.71 -20.55
CA VAL A 114 -1.03 -6.04 -19.98
C VAL A 114 -0.99 -6.02 -18.44
N ALA A 115 -0.04 -5.30 -17.84
CA ALA A 115 0.06 -5.16 -16.40
C ALA A 115 -1.17 -4.46 -15.79
N ILE A 116 -1.67 -3.41 -16.44
CA ILE A 116 -2.88 -2.69 -16.01
C ILE A 116 -4.12 -3.57 -16.14
N GLU A 117 -4.29 -4.27 -17.26
CA GLU A 117 -5.41 -5.20 -17.46
C GLU A 117 -5.41 -6.32 -16.41
N ARG A 118 -4.24 -6.86 -16.08
CA ARG A 118 -4.11 -7.88 -15.03
C ARG A 118 -4.43 -7.31 -13.64
N TYR A 119 -4.01 -6.08 -13.35
CA TYR A 119 -4.32 -5.39 -12.09
C TYR A 119 -5.84 -5.30 -11.88
N GLU A 120 -6.56 -4.88 -12.92
CA GLU A 120 -8.02 -4.79 -12.89
C GLU A 120 -8.67 -6.19 -12.81
N GLY A 121 -8.15 -7.17 -13.57
CA GLY A 121 -8.64 -8.54 -13.56
C GLY A 121 -8.53 -9.25 -12.20
N ILE A 122 -7.44 -9.03 -11.46
CA ILE A 122 -7.27 -9.59 -10.11
C ILE A 122 -8.29 -8.99 -9.15
N ILE A 123 -8.54 -7.68 -9.21
CA ILE A 123 -9.53 -7.02 -8.35
C ILE A 123 -10.92 -7.65 -8.56
N GLU A 124 -11.33 -7.83 -9.81
CA GLU A 124 -12.64 -8.43 -10.11
C GLU A 124 -12.70 -9.92 -9.77
N HIS A 125 -11.60 -10.65 -9.92
CA HIS A 125 -11.52 -12.04 -9.46
C HIS A 125 -11.76 -12.14 -7.95
N TYR A 126 -11.05 -11.35 -7.14
CA TYR A 126 -11.22 -11.36 -5.68
C TYR A 126 -12.59 -10.85 -5.25
N ARG A 127 -13.17 -9.86 -5.96
CA ARG A 127 -14.55 -9.43 -5.73
C ARG A 127 -15.55 -10.58 -5.88
N SER A 128 -15.36 -11.42 -6.91
CA SER A 128 -16.22 -12.59 -7.15
C SER A 128 -16.08 -13.69 -6.09
N LEU A 129 -14.89 -13.82 -5.48
CA LEU A 129 -14.64 -14.76 -4.39
C LEU A 129 -15.21 -14.25 -3.07
N ALA A 130 -15.00 -12.97 -2.76
CA ALA A 130 -15.52 -12.33 -1.56
C ALA A 130 -17.06 -12.40 -1.48
N ALA A 131 -17.76 -12.37 -2.62
CA ALA A 131 -19.22 -12.52 -2.67
C ALA A 131 -19.72 -13.92 -2.26
N LYS A 132 -18.83 -14.90 -2.07
CA LYS A 132 -19.17 -16.30 -1.74
C LYS A 132 -18.85 -16.67 -0.28
N VAL A 133 -18.40 -15.72 0.53
CA VAL A 133 -18.06 -15.95 1.94
C VAL A 133 -18.83 -15.01 2.84
N GLU A 134 -19.09 -15.46 4.07
CA GLU A 134 -19.62 -14.59 5.10
C GLU A 134 -18.52 -13.64 5.59
N PRO A 135 -18.77 -12.32 5.66
CA PRO A 135 -17.72 -11.37 5.97
C PRO A 135 -17.32 -11.42 7.45
N VAL A 136 -16.02 -11.27 7.71
CA VAL A 136 -15.46 -11.13 9.07
C VAL A 136 -15.09 -9.66 9.36
N ARG A 137 -15.22 -9.24 10.61
CA ARG A 137 -14.94 -7.86 11.05
C ARG A 137 -13.45 -7.64 11.27
N LEU A 138 -12.89 -6.64 10.60
CA LEU A 138 -11.48 -6.30 10.65
C LEU A 138 -11.29 -4.95 11.34
N TYR A 139 -10.42 -4.92 12.35
CA TYR A 139 -9.83 -3.69 12.85
C TYR A 139 -8.42 -3.55 12.31
N TRP A 140 -8.10 -2.39 11.74
CA TRP A 140 -6.76 -2.06 11.26
C TRP A 140 -6.11 -1.07 12.21
N GLU A 141 -4.96 -1.42 12.77
CA GLU A 141 -4.13 -0.46 13.50
C GLU A 141 -3.01 0.04 12.59
N TRP A 142 -3.16 1.26 12.11
CA TRP A 142 -2.16 1.95 11.30
C TRP A 142 -1.08 2.57 12.20
N TRP A 143 -1.49 3.13 13.34
CA TRP A 143 -0.57 3.71 14.31
C TRP A 143 -1.10 3.49 15.73
N PRO A 144 -0.26 3.06 16.69
CA PRO A 144 -0.72 2.68 18.03
C PRO A 144 -0.89 3.85 19.00
N LYS A 145 -0.19 4.98 18.79
CA LYS A 145 -0.24 6.14 19.71
C LYS A 145 0.13 7.47 19.05
N PRO A 146 -0.82 8.42 18.90
CA PRO A 146 -2.27 8.24 19.09
C PRO A 146 -2.83 7.19 18.13
N VAL A 147 -3.98 6.58 18.45
CA VAL A 147 -4.52 5.49 17.63
C VAL A 147 -5.06 6.04 16.31
N PHE A 148 -4.53 5.52 15.21
CA PHE A 148 -5.05 5.78 13.86
C PHE A 148 -5.46 4.48 13.18
N THR A 149 -6.59 4.52 12.49
CA THR A 149 -7.17 3.42 11.70
C THR A 149 -7.64 3.96 10.35
N PRO A 150 -7.53 3.20 9.24
CA PRO A 150 -8.14 3.57 7.97
C PRO A 150 -9.66 3.68 8.09
N GLY A 151 -10.24 4.71 7.49
CA GLY A 151 -11.70 4.87 7.37
C GLY A 151 -12.24 4.43 6.01
N GLY A 152 -13.47 4.79 5.70
CA GLY A 152 -14.24 4.33 4.54
C GLY A 152 -13.64 4.69 3.18
N THR A 153 -12.95 5.83 3.08
CA THR A 153 -12.33 6.28 1.81
C THR A 153 -10.86 5.87 1.69
N ASN A 154 -10.43 4.85 2.42
CA ASN A 154 -9.07 4.32 2.36
C ASN A 154 -9.02 2.99 1.60
N TRP A 155 -7.93 2.75 0.86
CA TRP A 155 -7.73 1.49 0.13
C TRP A 155 -7.79 0.25 1.03
N LEU A 156 -7.46 0.34 2.31
CA LEU A 156 -7.59 -0.79 3.25
C LEU A 156 -9.05 -1.20 3.50
N THR A 157 -10.01 -0.29 3.31
CA THR A 157 -11.44 -0.65 3.32
C THR A 157 -11.80 -1.47 2.08
N GLU A 158 -11.29 -1.11 0.90
CA GLU A 158 -11.47 -1.90 -0.32
C GLU A 158 -10.78 -3.26 -0.24
N ILE A 159 -9.54 -3.31 0.27
CA ILE A 159 -8.79 -4.54 0.52
C ILE A 159 -9.54 -5.44 1.50
N SER A 160 -10.12 -4.88 2.56
CA SER A 160 -10.96 -5.64 3.51
C SER A 160 -12.14 -6.30 2.78
N ALA A 161 -12.88 -5.53 1.98
CA ALA A 161 -14.03 -6.05 1.23
C ALA A 161 -13.62 -7.15 0.24
N LEU A 162 -12.54 -6.95 -0.52
CA LEU A 162 -12.02 -7.94 -1.48
C LEU A 162 -11.47 -9.20 -0.80
N ALA A 163 -11.04 -9.10 0.45
CA ALA A 163 -10.59 -10.23 1.25
C ALA A 163 -11.72 -10.98 1.97
N GLY A 164 -13.00 -10.61 1.73
CA GLY A 164 -14.14 -11.20 2.44
C GLY A 164 -14.27 -10.68 3.88
N GLY A 165 -13.90 -9.43 4.14
CA GLY A 165 -14.01 -8.79 5.45
C GLY A 165 -14.71 -7.43 5.40
N ILE A 166 -14.98 -6.88 6.59
CA ILE A 166 -15.57 -5.56 6.78
C ILE A 166 -14.65 -4.76 7.70
N ASN A 167 -14.13 -3.62 7.22
CA ASN A 167 -13.46 -2.67 8.09
C ASN A 167 -14.47 -2.08 9.10
N VAL A 168 -14.22 -2.24 10.40
CA VAL A 168 -15.13 -1.75 11.46
C VAL A 168 -15.25 -0.21 11.52
N TYR A 169 -14.35 0.50 10.82
CA TYR A 169 -14.38 1.96 10.58
C TYR A 169 -14.76 2.35 9.15
N GLY A 170 -15.21 1.39 8.33
CA GLY A 170 -15.53 1.61 6.92
C GLY A 170 -16.73 2.53 6.67
N ASP A 171 -17.54 2.82 7.69
CA ASP A 171 -18.66 3.76 7.66
C ASP A 171 -18.22 5.23 7.84
N THR A 172 -16.97 5.46 8.23
CA THR A 172 -16.45 6.80 8.50
C THR A 172 -15.81 7.39 7.25
N SER A 173 -16.41 8.42 6.65
CA SER A 173 -16.09 8.95 5.30
C SER A 173 -14.79 9.74 5.15
N ILE A 174 -13.77 9.47 5.97
CA ILE A 174 -12.42 10.06 5.87
C ILE A 174 -11.38 8.94 5.74
N PRO A 175 -10.22 9.20 5.12
CA PRO A 175 -9.23 8.14 4.83
C PRO A 175 -8.47 7.68 6.07
N SER A 176 -8.32 8.53 7.10
CA SER A 176 -7.63 8.22 8.34
C SER A 176 -8.44 8.74 9.52
N VAL A 177 -8.81 7.83 10.41
CA VAL A 177 -9.63 8.09 11.59
C VAL A 177 -8.72 8.06 12.80
N LYS A 178 -8.72 9.15 13.57
CA LYS A 178 -8.15 9.15 14.93
C LYS A 178 -9.20 8.59 15.88
N THR A 179 -8.86 7.51 16.57
CA THR A 179 -9.75 6.86 17.55
C THR A 179 -9.00 6.59 18.87
N ASP A 180 -9.56 5.77 19.74
CA ASP A 180 -8.97 5.30 20.99
C ASP A 180 -9.23 3.80 21.20
N TRP A 181 -8.66 3.24 22.27
CA TRP A 181 -8.76 1.81 22.57
C TRP A 181 -10.16 1.38 23.02
N ASP A 182 -10.95 2.28 23.61
CA ASP A 182 -12.29 1.96 24.12
C ASP A 182 -13.28 1.87 22.96
N ASP A 183 -13.19 2.76 21.98
CA ASP A 183 -14.00 2.71 20.76
C ASP A 183 -13.69 1.44 19.93
N VAL A 184 -12.42 1.09 19.77
CA VAL A 184 -12.02 -0.18 19.10
C VAL A 184 -12.58 -1.39 19.84
N LEU A 185 -12.54 -1.38 21.18
CA LEU A 185 -13.13 -2.45 21.99
C LEU A 185 -14.64 -2.59 21.78
N ASN A 186 -15.36 -1.46 21.74
CA ASN A 186 -16.80 -1.45 21.49
C ASN A 186 -17.18 -1.95 20.09
N LYS A 187 -16.29 -1.79 19.11
CA LYS A 187 -16.50 -2.29 17.74
C LYS A 187 -16.37 -3.81 17.63
N GLN A 188 -15.77 -4.51 18.60
CA GLN A 188 -15.65 -5.98 18.63
C GLN A 188 -15.22 -6.58 17.27
N PRO A 189 -13.97 -6.34 16.82
CA PRO A 189 -13.46 -6.94 15.60
C PRO A 189 -13.23 -8.46 15.79
N ASP A 190 -13.39 -9.23 14.71
CA ASP A 190 -13.05 -10.66 14.68
C ASP A 190 -11.53 -10.84 14.51
N HIS A 191 -10.89 -9.93 13.76
CA HIS A 191 -9.44 -9.93 13.51
C HIS A 191 -8.84 -8.54 13.71
N ILE A 192 -7.63 -8.50 14.29
CA ILE A 192 -6.82 -7.29 14.43
C ILE A 192 -5.65 -7.34 13.46
N CYS A 193 -5.60 -6.37 12.55
CA CYS A 193 -4.58 -6.22 11.53
C CYS A 193 -3.63 -5.07 11.92
N LEU A 194 -2.44 -5.40 12.41
CA LEU A 194 -1.41 -4.42 12.78
C LEU A 194 -0.53 -4.11 11.56
N ALA A 195 -0.73 -2.94 10.95
CA ALA A 195 0.02 -2.48 9.78
C ALA A 195 0.67 -1.12 10.10
N TRP A 196 1.69 -1.14 10.96
CA TRP A 196 2.31 0.07 11.48
C TRP A 196 3.22 0.73 10.45
N VAL A 197 2.88 1.96 10.04
CA VAL A 197 3.66 2.68 9.02
C VAL A 197 5.11 2.92 9.43
N GLY A 198 6.03 2.66 8.52
CA GLY A 198 7.47 2.80 8.75
C GLY A 198 8.06 1.79 9.75
N ILE A 199 7.27 0.82 10.24
CA ILE A 199 7.74 -0.23 11.15
C ILE A 199 7.65 -1.58 10.43
N ALA A 200 8.79 -2.28 10.36
CA ALA A 200 8.82 -3.62 9.81
C ALA A 200 7.96 -4.58 10.67
N ALA A 201 7.29 -5.53 10.01
CA ALA A 201 6.33 -6.43 10.68
C ALA A 201 6.95 -7.24 11.82
N ASP A 202 8.22 -7.63 11.71
CA ASP A 202 8.98 -8.35 12.75
C ASP A 202 9.29 -7.49 13.99
N LYS A 203 9.15 -6.16 13.87
CA LYS A 203 9.30 -5.20 14.97
C LYS A 203 7.96 -4.76 15.57
N VAL A 204 6.84 -5.12 14.93
CA VAL A 204 5.52 -4.95 15.53
C VAL A 204 5.43 -5.85 16.75
N LYS A 205 4.84 -5.32 17.83
CA LYS A 205 4.74 -6.01 19.12
C LYS A 205 3.28 -6.28 19.50
N PRO A 206 2.65 -7.34 18.96
CA PRO A 206 1.28 -7.71 19.29
C PRO A 206 1.03 -7.89 20.79
N GLU A 207 2.04 -8.26 21.56
CA GLU A 207 1.95 -8.43 23.01
C GLU A 207 1.59 -7.14 23.75
N LEU A 208 1.78 -5.97 23.13
CA LEU A 208 1.37 -4.69 23.71
C LEU A 208 -0.14 -4.50 23.74
N LEU A 209 -0.91 -5.25 22.94
CA LEU A 209 -2.37 -5.20 22.95
C LEU A 209 -2.94 -5.68 24.29
N TRP A 210 -2.31 -6.68 24.92
CA TRP A 210 -2.70 -7.20 26.24
C TRP A 210 -2.53 -6.20 27.39
N LYS A 211 -1.82 -5.09 27.15
CA LYS A 211 -1.64 -4.01 28.13
C LYS A 211 -2.71 -2.92 28.00
N ARG A 212 -3.60 -3.01 27.01
CA ARG A 212 -4.67 -2.04 26.80
C ARG A 212 -5.83 -2.36 27.75
N PRO A 213 -6.42 -1.36 28.41
CA PRO A 213 -7.52 -1.58 29.36
C PRO A 213 -8.65 -2.38 28.72
N ASN A 214 -9.09 -3.44 29.41
CA ASN A 214 -10.24 -4.29 29.05
C ASN A 214 -10.08 -5.12 27.75
N TRP A 215 -8.94 -5.04 27.06
CA TRP A 215 -8.73 -5.79 25.81
C TRP A 215 -8.51 -7.30 26.06
N GLU A 216 -8.17 -7.72 27.28
CA GLU A 216 -8.02 -9.14 27.65
C GLU A 216 -9.32 -9.95 27.50
N GLN A 217 -10.46 -9.28 27.40
CA GLN A 217 -11.79 -9.85 27.20
C GLN A 217 -12.19 -9.94 25.72
N MET A 218 -11.42 -9.33 24.81
CA MET A 218 -11.74 -9.29 23.38
C MET A 218 -11.48 -10.67 22.74
N ALA A 219 -12.50 -11.20 22.04
CA ALA A 219 -12.42 -12.51 21.39
C ALA A 219 -11.22 -12.63 20.42
N ALA A 220 -10.95 -11.59 19.62
CA ALA A 220 -9.81 -11.57 18.71
C ALA A 220 -8.46 -11.77 19.41
N LEU A 221 -8.27 -11.24 20.63
CA LEU A 221 -7.05 -11.46 21.42
C LEU A 221 -7.01 -12.88 21.99
N GLN A 222 -8.13 -13.34 22.57
CA GLN A 222 -8.23 -14.66 23.20
C GLN A 222 -8.03 -15.81 22.19
N GLU A 223 -8.52 -15.63 20.97
CA GLU A 223 -8.42 -16.61 19.88
C GLU A 223 -7.12 -16.47 19.07
N GLY A 224 -6.24 -15.52 19.42
CA GLY A 224 -4.98 -15.30 18.71
C GLY A 224 -5.15 -14.75 17.29
N LYS A 225 -6.27 -14.09 16.99
CA LYS A 225 -6.58 -13.46 15.68
C LYS A 225 -5.97 -12.06 15.58
N VAL A 226 -4.69 -11.95 15.95
CA VAL A 226 -3.90 -10.72 15.86
C VAL A 226 -2.78 -10.93 14.86
N HIS A 227 -2.75 -10.11 13.82
CA HIS A 227 -1.89 -10.30 12.65
C HIS A 227 -0.94 -9.11 12.53
N ALA A 228 0.36 -9.35 12.66
CA ALA A 228 1.38 -8.38 12.28
C ALA A 228 1.58 -8.45 10.77
N LEU A 229 1.23 -7.37 10.07
CA LEU A 229 1.17 -7.32 8.61
C LEU A 229 2.30 -6.47 8.04
N GLU A 230 2.78 -6.83 6.84
CA GLU A 230 3.90 -6.15 6.21
C GLU A 230 3.52 -4.76 5.69
N GLU A 231 4.08 -3.70 6.27
CA GLU A 231 3.90 -2.31 5.84
C GLU A 231 3.96 -2.13 4.30
N PRO A 232 4.92 -2.72 3.56
CA PRO A 232 4.99 -2.53 2.11
C PRO A 232 3.78 -3.03 1.34
N LEU A 233 2.99 -3.93 1.93
CA LEU A 233 1.82 -4.57 1.29
C LEU A 233 0.49 -3.94 1.68
N TYR A 234 0.48 -3.01 2.64
CA TYR A 234 -0.76 -2.44 3.19
C TYR A 234 -0.73 -0.91 3.33
N CYS A 235 0.45 -0.31 3.47
CA CYS A 235 0.60 1.12 3.74
C CYS A 235 1.07 1.94 2.53
N ARG A 236 1.40 1.28 1.42
CA ARG A 236 1.86 1.91 0.18
C ARG A 236 0.76 1.80 -0.86
N PRO A 237 0.18 2.92 -1.36
CA PRO A 237 -0.88 2.84 -2.35
C PRO A 237 -0.30 2.53 -3.73
N SER A 238 -0.04 1.24 -3.97
CA SER A 238 0.58 0.69 -5.17
C SER A 238 -0.06 -0.66 -5.55
N PRO A 239 0.28 -1.25 -6.70
CA PRO A 239 -0.23 -2.57 -7.06
C PRO A 239 0.20 -3.70 -6.11
N ARG A 240 1.22 -3.51 -5.27
CA ARG A 240 1.63 -4.51 -4.25
C ARG A 240 0.55 -4.76 -3.20
N LEU A 241 -0.41 -3.86 -3.06
CA LEU A 241 -1.62 -4.11 -2.26
C LEU A 241 -2.34 -5.40 -2.68
N LEU A 242 -2.24 -5.82 -3.95
CA LEU A 242 -2.85 -7.08 -4.41
C LEU A 242 -2.13 -8.33 -3.90
N LEU A 243 -0.82 -8.25 -3.64
CA LEU A 243 -0.12 -9.30 -2.90
C LEU A 243 -0.54 -9.31 -1.42
N GLY A 244 -0.73 -8.14 -0.81
CA GLY A 244 -1.33 -8.01 0.52
C GLY A 244 -2.75 -8.60 0.59
N LEU A 245 -3.57 -8.35 -0.43
CA LEU A 245 -4.90 -8.93 -0.58
C LEU A 245 -4.87 -10.45 -0.65
N LYS A 246 -4.00 -11.03 -1.48
CA LYS A 246 -3.83 -12.50 -1.57
C LYS A 246 -3.52 -13.12 -0.22
N LYS A 247 -2.56 -12.54 0.51
CA LYS A 247 -2.18 -13.00 1.85
C LYS A 247 -3.33 -12.88 2.85
N LEU A 248 -3.98 -11.73 2.89
CA LEU A 248 -5.07 -11.47 3.83
C LEU A 248 -6.27 -12.37 3.56
N ALA A 249 -6.69 -12.51 2.31
CA ALA A 249 -7.86 -13.30 1.97
C ALA A 249 -7.65 -14.80 2.28
N ALA A 250 -6.46 -15.34 1.99
CA ALA A 250 -6.09 -16.70 2.37
C ALA A 250 -6.04 -16.89 3.90
N LEU A 251 -5.66 -15.86 4.65
CA LEU A 251 -5.63 -15.87 6.11
C LEU A 251 -7.04 -15.85 6.72
N LEU A 252 -7.95 -15.02 6.18
CA LEU A 252 -9.31 -14.88 6.68
C LEU A 252 -10.20 -16.07 6.29
N HIS A 253 -10.02 -16.56 5.05
CA HIS A 253 -10.90 -17.56 4.43
C HIS A 253 -10.10 -18.63 3.66
N PRO A 254 -9.31 -19.46 4.37
CA PRO A 254 -8.33 -20.36 3.75
C PRO A 254 -8.91 -21.42 2.81
N SER A 255 -10.21 -21.73 2.91
CA SER A 255 -10.89 -22.69 2.04
C SER A 255 -11.56 -22.09 0.80
N HIS A 256 -11.61 -20.75 0.69
CA HIS A 256 -12.35 -20.06 -0.37
C HIS A 256 -11.47 -19.20 -1.29
N PHE A 257 -10.32 -18.76 -0.80
CA PHE A 257 -9.38 -17.94 -1.58
C PHE A 257 -8.13 -18.74 -1.99
N PRO A 258 -7.44 -18.32 -3.07
CA PRO A 258 -6.16 -18.92 -3.46
C PRO A 258 -5.18 -18.92 -2.30
N ALA A 259 -4.45 -20.02 -2.12
CA ALA A 259 -3.43 -20.11 -1.09
C ALA A 259 -2.33 -19.05 -1.31
N ASN A 260 -1.75 -18.58 -0.20
CA ASN A 260 -0.55 -17.76 -0.25
C ASN A 260 0.67 -18.64 -0.59
N ASP A 261 1.07 -18.63 -1.85
CA ASP A 261 2.26 -19.31 -2.38
C ASP A 261 3.54 -18.44 -2.32
N GLY A 262 3.45 -17.23 -1.75
CA GLY A 262 4.54 -16.27 -1.69
C GLY A 262 4.85 -15.52 -2.98
N LYS A 263 4.13 -15.82 -4.08
CA LYS A 263 4.28 -15.16 -5.38
C LYS A 263 3.36 -13.94 -5.49
N ASP A 264 3.90 -12.89 -6.09
CA ASP A 264 3.15 -11.70 -6.45
C ASP A 264 2.28 -11.96 -7.69
N PRO A 265 0.94 -11.83 -7.58
CA PRO A 265 0.02 -12.21 -8.66
C PRO A 265 0.13 -11.31 -9.90
N LEU A 266 0.75 -10.14 -9.77
CA LEU A 266 1.02 -9.22 -10.88
C LEU A 266 2.44 -9.31 -11.41
N TRP A 267 3.41 -9.64 -10.57
CA TRP A 267 4.83 -9.63 -10.94
C TRP A 267 5.35 -11.01 -11.39
N ASP A 268 4.94 -12.09 -10.72
CA ASP A 268 5.53 -13.44 -10.89
C ASP A 268 4.75 -14.33 -11.87
N HIS A 269 3.97 -13.72 -12.75
CA HIS A 269 3.01 -14.38 -13.64
C HIS A 269 3.62 -15.21 -14.79
N ASN A 270 4.94 -15.19 -14.96
CA ASN A 270 5.68 -15.96 -15.98
C ASN A 270 6.49 -17.13 -15.39
N LEU A 271 6.23 -17.53 -14.14
CA LEU A 271 7.01 -18.59 -13.47
C LEU A 271 6.30 -19.95 -13.45
N ASP A 272 5.11 -20.08 -14.05
CA ASP A 272 4.32 -21.31 -14.08
C ASP A 272 3.85 -21.75 -15.50
N ASP A 273 4.40 -21.15 -16.56
CA ASP A 273 4.20 -21.61 -17.97
C ASP A 273 5.39 -22.46 -18.47
#